data_AF-A0A839NAK5-F1
#
_entry.id   AF-A0A839NAK5-F1
#
_cell.length_a   1.000
_cell.length_b   1.000
_cell.length_c   1.000
_cell.angle_alpha   90.00
_cell.angle_beta   90.00
_cell.angle_gamma   90.00
#
_symmetry.space_group_name_H-M   'P 1'
#
loop_
_entity.id
_entity.type
_entity.pdbx_description
1 polymer ?
#
loop_
_entity_poly.entity_id
_entity_poly.type
_entity_poly.pdbx_seq_one_letter_code
_entity_poly.pdbx_strand_id
1 'polypeptide(L)'
;MHQIELHPYVAQHPTQDFDAAHGILTQAWSPIGGITFYRNTDGSRGTLDDPVIGSIARTHGKSPAQVMLRWHVQQGRSAIPKSVKPSRI
;
A
#
# COMPACT_ATOMS: atom_id res chain seq x y z
N MET A 1 -4.60 -9.33 15.68
CA MET A 1 -4.09 -8.45 14.61
C MET A 1 -2.68 -8.89 14.28
N HIS A 2 -2.33 -8.92 13.00
CA HIS A 2 -1.02 -9.32 12.48
C HIS A 2 -0.51 -8.22 11.53
N GLN A 3 0.68 -7.67 11.81
CA GLN A 3 1.25 -6.56 11.04
C GLN A 3 2.33 -7.07 10.07
N ILE A 4 2.13 -6.86 8.78
CA ILE A 4 2.99 -7.39 7.70
C ILE A 4 3.24 -6.35 6.59
N GLU A 5 4.30 -6.52 5.81
CA GLU A 5 4.52 -5.66 4.64
C GLU A 5 3.47 -5.98 3.61
N LEU A 6 2.64 -5.02 3.24
CA LEU A 6 1.57 -5.32 2.30
C LEU A 6 1.29 -4.13 1.40
N HIS A 7 1.36 -4.36 0.10
CA HIS A 7 1.00 -3.42 -0.96
C HIS A 7 0.87 -4.20 -2.28
N PRO A 8 0.41 -3.62 -3.40
CA PRO A 8 0.17 -4.35 -4.65
C PRO A 8 1.35 -5.21 -5.17
N TYR A 9 2.59 -4.85 -4.84
CA TYR A 9 3.80 -5.58 -5.24
C TYR A 9 4.27 -6.63 -4.22
N VAL A 10 3.75 -6.57 -2.99
CA VAL A 10 4.01 -7.53 -1.90
C VAL A 10 2.66 -7.88 -1.31
N ALA A 11 1.88 -8.70 -2.03
CA ALA A 11 0.48 -8.92 -1.69
C ALA A 11 0.29 -9.93 -0.54
N GLN A 12 1.17 -10.90 -0.35
CA GLN A 12 1.09 -11.91 0.73
C GLN A 12 -0.26 -12.64 0.85
N HIS A 13 -0.84 -13.11 -0.27
CA HIS A 13 -2.13 -13.80 -0.28
C HIS A 13 -2.23 -14.98 0.71
N PRO A 14 -1.27 -15.91 0.80
CA PRO A 14 -1.39 -17.04 1.74
C PRO A 14 -1.48 -16.61 3.21
N THR A 15 -0.72 -15.57 3.59
CA THR A 15 -0.76 -15.01 4.94
C THR A 15 -2.11 -14.36 5.23
N GLN A 16 -2.66 -13.63 4.26
CA GLN A 16 -3.99 -13.02 4.39
C GLN A 16 -5.10 -14.07 4.52
N ASP A 17 -5.03 -15.16 3.74
CA ASP A 17 -6.02 -16.24 3.80
C ASP A 17 -5.97 -16.94 5.15
N PHE A 18 -4.76 -17.18 5.68
CA PHE A 18 -4.56 -17.72 7.03
C PHE A 18 -5.13 -16.78 8.10
N ASP A 19 -4.78 -15.49 8.03
CA ASP A 19 -5.27 -14.48 8.96
C ASP A 19 -6.81 -14.43 8.96
N ALA A 20 -7.44 -14.41 7.78
CA ALA A 20 -8.89 -14.40 7.61
C ALA A 20 -9.57 -15.64 8.20
N ALA A 21 -9.01 -16.83 7.96
CA ALA A 21 -9.53 -18.09 8.49
C ALA A 21 -9.50 -18.14 10.04
N HIS A 22 -8.62 -17.38 10.68
CA HIS A 22 -8.46 -17.33 12.14
C HIS A 22 -9.02 -16.05 12.78
N GLY A 23 -9.75 -15.21 12.02
CA GLY A 23 -10.30 -13.95 12.53
C GLY A 23 -9.23 -12.93 12.93
N ILE A 24 -8.03 -13.03 12.37
CA ILE A 24 -6.91 -12.12 12.63
C ILE A 24 -7.01 -10.95 11.65
N LEU A 25 -7.10 -9.72 12.17
CA LEU A 25 -7.03 -8.52 11.34
C LEU A 25 -5.60 -8.32 10.79
N THR A 26 -5.46 -8.28 9.47
CA THR A 26 -4.21 -7.89 8.80
C THR A 26 -4.02 -6.36 8.83
N GLN A 27 -2.84 -5.91 9.27
CA GLN A 27 -2.40 -4.52 9.25
C GLN A 27 -1.17 -4.36 8.34
N ALA A 28 -1.27 -3.51 7.33
CA ALA A 28 -0.21 -3.26 6.37
C ALA A 28 0.80 -2.22 6.88
N TRP A 29 2.04 -2.64 7.16
CA TRP A 29 3.19 -1.73 7.22
C TRP A 29 3.75 -1.50 5.82
N SER A 30 4.41 -0.36 5.60
CA SER A 30 4.84 0.10 4.26
C SER A 30 3.72 0.07 3.19
N PRO A 31 2.50 0.56 3.49
CA PRO A 31 1.32 0.31 2.65
C PRO A 31 1.37 0.93 1.25
N ILE A 32 2.34 1.83 1.02
CA ILE A 32 2.59 2.54 -0.24
C ILE A 32 3.98 2.24 -0.83
N GLY A 33 4.54 1.06 -0.53
CA GLY A 33 5.75 0.53 -1.18
C GLY A 33 7.07 0.63 -0.41
N GLY A 34 7.05 1.10 0.84
CA GLY A 34 8.22 0.96 1.73
C GLY A 34 9.55 1.37 1.10
N ILE A 35 10.55 0.47 1.15
CA ILE A 35 11.89 0.76 0.63
C ILE A 35 11.90 1.02 -0.88
N THR A 36 11.01 0.39 -1.65
CA THR A 36 10.86 0.65 -3.09
C THR A 36 10.28 2.04 -3.39
N PHE A 37 9.72 2.72 -2.39
CA PHE A 37 9.35 4.14 -2.46
C PHE A 37 10.43 5.06 -1.87
N TYR A 38 11.10 4.65 -0.80
CA TYR A 38 12.06 5.51 -0.07
C TYR A 38 13.47 5.51 -0.67
N ARG A 39 13.86 4.48 -1.41
CA ARG A 39 15.19 4.28 -1.95
C ARG A 39 15.11 4.04 -3.46
N ASN A 40 15.21 5.12 -4.24
CA ASN A 40 15.59 5.04 -5.66
C ASN A 40 17.09 4.74 -5.76
N THR A 41 17.53 3.59 -5.22
CA THR A 41 18.96 3.26 -5.09
C THR A 41 19.56 2.64 -6.35
N ASP A 42 18.73 2.23 -7.31
CA ASP A 42 19.12 1.53 -8.54
C ASP A 42 18.52 2.18 -9.81
N GLY A 43 17.87 3.35 -9.68
CA GLY A 43 17.15 3.99 -10.78
C GLY A 43 15.80 3.35 -11.11
N SER A 44 15.33 2.38 -10.31
CA SER A 44 13.96 1.85 -10.42
C SER A 44 12.92 2.93 -10.10
N ARG A 45 11.78 2.85 -10.79
CA ARG A 45 10.62 3.71 -10.53
C ARG A 45 9.96 3.26 -9.25
N GLY A 46 9.63 4.20 -8.36
CA GLY A 46 8.95 3.88 -7.13
C GLY A 46 7.53 3.38 -7.40
N THR A 47 6.94 2.66 -6.45
CA THR A 47 5.57 2.14 -6.60
C THR A 47 4.51 3.21 -6.88
N LEU A 48 4.75 4.48 -6.55
CA LEU A 48 3.85 5.60 -6.88
C LEU A 48 3.97 6.09 -8.33
N ASP A 49 5.03 5.70 -9.03
CA ASP A 49 5.29 6.03 -10.44
C ASP A 49 4.73 4.96 -11.40
N ASP A 50 4.06 3.94 -10.88
CA ASP A 50 3.46 2.88 -11.68
C ASP A 50 2.36 3.44 -12.62
N PRO A 51 2.38 3.09 -13.92
CA PRO A 51 1.44 3.64 -14.89
C PRO A 51 -0.02 3.22 -14.64
N VAL A 52 -0.27 2.02 -14.08
CA VAL A 52 -1.61 1.54 -13.74
C VAL A 52 -2.15 2.30 -12.55
N ILE A 53 -1.36 2.41 -11.47
CA ILE A 53 -1.74 3.19 -10.28
C ILE A 53 -1.97 4.66 -10.68
N GLY A 54 -1.08 5.23 -11.49
CA GLY A 54 -1.21 6.58 -12.03
C GLY A 54 -2.46 6.78 -12.90
N SER A 55 -2.84 5.77 -13.69
CA SER A 55 -4.06 5.83 -14.49
C SER A 55 -5.31 5.84 -13.62
N ILE A 56 -5.39 4.95 -12.63
CA ILE A 56 -6.50 4.90 -11.67
C ILE A 56 -6.60 6.23 -10.91
N ALA A 57 -5.46 6.77 -10.47
CA ALA A 57 -5.38 8.05 -9.80
C ALA A 57 -5.98 9.19 -10.64
N ARG A 58 -5.63 9.26 -11.94
CA ARG A 58 -6.21 10.24 -12.87
C ARG A 58 -7.71 10.05 -13.05
N THR A 59 -8.18 8.82 -13.28
CA THR A 59 -9.60 8.51 -13.46
C THR A 59 -10.45 8.97 -12.27
N HIS A 60 -9.92 8.89 -11.05
CA HIS A 60 -10.64 9.25 -9.83
C HIS A 60 -10.31 10.65 -9.28
N GLY A 61 -9.42 11.41 -9.93
CA GLY A 61 -8.97 12.71 -9.42
C GLY A 61 -8.29 12.60 -8.05
N LYS A 62 -7.48 11.56 -7.85
CA LYS A 62 -6.75 11.26 -6.60
C LYS A 62 -5.25 11.16 -6.85
N SER A 63 -4.47 11.10 -5.78
CA SER A 63 -3.04 10.79 -5.87
C SER A 63 -2.80 9.28 -5.93
N PRO A 64 -1.66 8.81 -6.48
CA PRO A 64 -1.26 7.40 -6.44
C PRO A 64 -1.26 6.82 -5.01
N ALA A 65 -0.80 7.59 -4.02
CA ALA A 65 -0.80 7.17 -2.62
C ALA A 65 -2.23 6.94 -2.09
N GLN A 66 -3.18 7.82 -2.43
CA GLN A 66 -4.59 7.65 -2.05
C GLN A 66 -5.21 6.40 -2.70
N VAL A 67 -4.85 6.08 -3.95
CA VAL A 67 -5.30 4.86 -4.63
C VAL A 67 -4.79 3.62 -3.89
N MET A 68 -3.51 3.56 -3.53
CA MET A 68 -2.95 2.43 -2.77
C MET A 68 -3.59 2.28 -1.39
N LEU A 69 -3.83 3.39 -0.68
CA LEU A 69 -4.52 3.36 0.61
C LEU A 69 -5.97 2.91 0.47
N ARG A 70 -6.67 3.36 -0.58
CA ARG A 70 -8.04 2.94 -0.86
C ARG A 70 -8.11 1.44 -1.17
N TRP A 71 -7.13 0.90 -1.89
CA TRP A 71 -7.03 -0.54 -2.17
C TRP A 71 -6.95 -1.39 -0.88
N HIS A 72 -6.23 -0.92 0.15
CA HIS A 72 -6.21 -1.58 1.47
C HIS A 72 -7.58 -1.57 2.14
N VAL A 73 -8.17 -0.38 2.27
CA VAL A 73 -9.43 -0.19 3.00
C VAL A 73 -10.58 -0.95 2.33
N GLN A 74 -10.62 -1.02 0.99
CA GLN A 74 -11.64 -1.78 0.26
C GLN A 74 -11.59 -3.29 0.50
N GLN A 75 -10.48 -3.79 1.04
CA GLN A 75 -10.27 -5.21 1.28
C GLN A 75 -10.30 -5.54 2.78
N GLY A 76 -10.82 -4.61 3.60
CA GLY A 76 -10.95 -4.79 5.05
C GLY A 76 -9.63 -4.71 5.84
N ARG A 77 -8.54 -4.27 5.21
CA ARG A 77 -7.23 -4.17 5.85
C ARG A 77 -7.05 -2.83 6.57
N SER A 78 -6.34 -2.85 7.70
CA SER A 78 -5.79 -1.64 8.32
C SER A 78 -4.48 -1.25 7.61
N ALA A 79 -4.23 0.04 7.36
CA ALA A 79 -2.97 0.51 6.78
C ALA A 79 -2.37 1.64 7.62
N ILE A 80 -1.04 1.63 7.79
CA ILE A 80 -0.31 2.62 8.61
C ILE A 80 0.74 3.37 7.76
N PRO A 81 0.30 4.32 6.89
CA PRO A 81 1.24 5.13 6.13
C PRO A 81 2.00 6.10 7.04
N LYS A 82 3.25 6.40 6.68
CA LYS A 82 4.08 7.40 7.37
C LYS A 82 4.36 8.58 6.44
N SER A 83 4.13 9.78 6.94
CA SER A 83 4.57 11.03 6.32
C SER A 83 5.09 11.98 7.39
N VAL A 84 6.07 12.80 7.03
CA VAL A 84 6.50 13.96 7.85
C VAL A 84 6.07 15.29 7.22
N LYS A 85 5.42 15.24 6.05
CA LYS A 85 4.94 16.42 5.32
C LYS A 85 3.48 16.67 5.69
N PRO A 86 3.13 17.83 6.29
CA PRO A 86 1.76 18.12 6.72
C PRO A 86 0.71 18.01 5.61
N SER A 87 1.05 18.38 4.37
CA SER A 87 0.14 18.26 3.22
C SER A 87 -0.18 16.82 2.78
N ARG A 88 0.37 15.80 3.47
CA ARG A 88 0.20 14.37 3.16
C ARG A 88 -0.27 13.56 4.38
N ILE A 89 -0.71 14.21 5.45
CA ILE A 89 -1.33 13.63 6.66
C ILE A 89 -2.81 14.00 6.61
#